data_AF-A0A7V0Y1P0-F1
#
_entry.id   AF-A0A7V0Y1P0-F1
#
_cell.length_a   1.000
_cell.length_b   1.000
_cell.length_c   1.000
_cell.angle_alpha   90.00
_cell.angle_beta   90.00
_cell.angle_gamma   90.00
#
_symmetry.space_group_name_H-M   'P 1'
#
loop_
_entity.id
_entity.type
_entity.pdbx_description
1 polymer ?
#
loop_
_entity_poly.entity_id
_entity_poly.type
_entity_poly.pdbx_seq_one_letter_code
_entity_poly.pdbx_strand_id
1 'polypeptide(L)'
;MTDLLKAVERLDEVGVKGPYEAVLSPAYYYSYLSTTVEGGYPAAKQLGLVIAKVHSSPTVDGAVLFSTRGGDFLITVGGDFSVGYRWHDEAAVHLFCAETVAARLLTPGALCLIRPDV
;
A
#
# COMPACT_ATOMS: atom_id res chain seq x y z
N MET A 1 -2.10 -16.18 4.72
CA MET A 1 -1.87 -15.71 6.12
C MET A 1 -0.41 -15.84 6.50
N THR A 2 0.21 -17.00 6.28
CA THR A 2 1.63 -17.26 6.56
C THR A 2 2.56 -16.24 5.89
N ASP A 3 2.21 -15.75 4.70
CA ASP A 3 3.11 -14.88 3.94
C ASP A 3 3.20 -13.46 4.48
N LEU A 4 2.12 -12.93 5.08
CA LEU A 4 2.16 -11.63 5.75
C LEU A 4 2.97 -11.68 7.05
N LEU A 5 2.82 -12.76 7.83
CA LEU A 5 3.58 -12.92 9.07
C LEU A 5 5.08 -13.14 8.76
N LYS A 6 5.40 -14.00 7.79
CA LYS A 6 6.76 -14.17 7.28
C LYS A 6 7.36 -12.86 6.76
N ALA A 7 6.57 -12.03 6.11
CA ALA A 7 7.02 -10.72 5.65
C ALA A 7 7.36 -9.78 6.83
N VAL A 8 6.57 -9.82 7.91
CA VAL A 8 6.88 -9.08 9.16
C VAL A 8 8.18 -9.60 9.76
N GLU A 9 8.31 -10.92 9.95
CA GLU A 9 9.52 -11.55 10.47
C GLU A 9 10.74 -11.14 9.65
N ARG A 10 10.60 -11.11 8.31
CA ARG A 10 11.67 -10.73 7.41
C ARG A 10 12.10 -9.28 7.59
N LEU A 11 11.16 -8.35 7.78
CA LEU A 11 11.46 -6.94 8.04
C LEU A 11 12.13 -6.75 9.41
N ASP A 12 11.68 -7.49 10.43
CA ASP A 12 12.31 -7.50 11.75
C ASP A 12 13.76 -8.02 11.71
N GLU A 13 14.03 -9.10 10.97
CA GLU A 13 15.37 -9.68 10.78
C GLU A 13 16.37 -8.68 10.18
N VAL A 14 15.92 -7.83 9.26
CA VAL A 14 16.76 -6.80 8.63
C VAL A 14 16.80 -5.49 9.43
N GLY A 15 16.22 -5.47 10.64
CA GLY A 15 16.22 -4.32 11.55
C GLY A 15 15.27 -3.19 11.11
N VAL A 16 14.38 -3.44 10.15
CA VAL A 16 13.35 -2.49 9.75
C VAL A 16 12.12 -2.72 10.62
N LYS A 17 12.11 -2.07 11.79
CA LYS A 17 10.98 -2.16 12.71
C LYS A 17 9.77 -1.36 12.24
N GLY A 18 8.60 -1.77 12.72
CA GLY A 18 7.33 -1.12 12.48
C GLY A 18 7.21 0.29 13.10
N PRO A 19 6.04 0.94 12.99
CA PRO A 19 4.74 0.35 12.61
C PRO A 19 4.71 -0.23 11.19
N TYR A 20 4.00 -1.35 11.00
CA TYR A 20 3.84 -2.00 9.69
C TYR A 20 2.46 -1.73 9.10
N GLU A 21 2.41 -1.51 7.80
CA GLU A 21 1.17 -1.44 7.02
C GLU A 21 1.26 -2.33 5.78
N ALA A 22 0.10 -2.76 5.28
CA ALA A 22 0.01 -3.63 4.11
C ALA A 22 -0.94 -3.08 3.06
N VAL A 23 -0.60 -3.23 1.79
CA VAL A 23 -1.47 -2.94 0.64
C VAL A 23 -1.68 -4.23 -0.13
N LEU A 24 -2.94 -4.64 -0.30
CA LEU A 24 -3.34 -5.90 -0.92
C LEU A 24 -4.15 -5.61 -2.17
N SER A 25 -4.00 -6.48 -3.17
CA SER A 25 -4.95 -6.58 -4.29
C SER A 25 -6.35 -6.93 -3.77
N PRO A 26 -7.44 -6.59 -4.49
CA PRO A 26 -8.79 -6.84 -4.01
C PRO A 26 -9.05 -8.31 -3.67
N ALA A 27 -8.56 -9.25 -4.48
CA ALA A 27 -8.69 -10.68 -4.21
C ALA A 27 -8.00 -11.10 -2.91
N TYR A 28 -6.77 -10.63 -2.68
CA TYR A 28 -6.02 -10.89 -1.45
C TYR A 28 -6.68 -10.23 -0.24
N TYR A 29 -7.22 -9.02 -0.41
CA TYR A 29 -7.89 -8.28 0.65
C TYR A 29 -9.16 -9.01 1.14
N TYR A 30 -10.01 -9.48 0.23
CA TYR A 30 -11.20 -10.25 0.60
C TYR A 30 -10.83 -11.61 1.21
N SER A 31 -9.80 -12.29 0.67
CA SER A 31 -9.27 -13.52 1.25
C SER A 31 -8.76 -13.28 2.68
N TYR A 32 -8.02 -12.20 2.91
CA TYR A 32 -7.54 -11.79 4.24
C TYR A 32 -8.68 -11.60 5.24
N LEU A 33 -9.79 -10.97 4.82
CA LEU A 33 -10.97 -10.77 5.68
C LEU A 33 -11.77 -12.05 5.94
N SER A 34 -11.84 -12.96 4.96
CA SER A 34 -12.59 -14.22 5.08
C SER A 34 -11.80 -15.33 5.79
N THR A 35 -10.48 -15.18 5.94
CA THR A 35 -9.63 -16.21 6.54
C THR A 35 -9.84 -16.29 8.06
N THR A 36 -9.99 -17.51 8.57
CA THR A 36 -10.03 -17.81 10.00
C THR A 36 -8.83 -18.66 10.39
N VAL A 37 -8.32 -18.46 11.61
CA VAL A 37 -7.34 -19.34 12.26
C VAL A 37 -8.04 -20.53 12.92
N GLU A 38 -7.25 -21.52 13.33
CA GLU A 38 -7.73 -22.64 14.15
C GLU A 38 -8.56 -22.13 15.34
N GLY A 39 -9.76 -22.69 15.52
CA GLY A 39 -10.74 -22.21 16.49
C GLY A 39 -11.70 -21.14 15.99
N GLY A 40 -11.65 -20.76 14.70
CA GLY A 40 -12.64 -19.87 14.07
C GLY A 40 -12.41 -18.39 14.34
N TYR A 41 -11.27 -18.01 14.93
CA TYR A 41 -10.95 -16.61 15.17
C TYR A 41 -10.56 -15.92 13.85
N PRO A 42 -11.01 -14.67 13.58
CA PRO A 42 -10.66 -13.99 12.34
C PRO A 42 -9.16 -13.70 12.24
N ALA A 43 -8.52 -14.17 11.17
CA ALA A 43 -7.09 -13.95 10.91
C ALA A 43 -6.72 -12.46 10.90
N ALA A 44 -7.61 -11.64 10.34
CA ALA A 44 -7.43 -10.19 10.28
C ALA A 44 -7.28 -9.55 11.67
N LYS A 45 -7.97 -10.08 12.69
CA LYS A 45 -7.83 -9.56 14.06
C LYS A 45 -6.48 -9.91 14.68
N GLN A 46 -6.00 -11.13 14.43
CA GLN A 46 -4.69 -11.56 14.93
C GLN A 46 -3.55 -10.80 14.27
N LEU A 47 -3.62 -10.63 12.94
CA LEU A 47 -2.63 -9.84 12.20
C LEU A 47 -2.68 -8.35 12.55
N GLY A 48 -3.84 -7.84 12.95
CA GLY A 48 -4.02 -6.47 13.46
C GLY A 48 -3.25 -6.16 14.76
N LEU A 49 -2.69 -7.17 15.44
CA LEU A 49 -1.81 -6.95 16.60
C LEU A 49 -0.42 -6.43 16.19
N VAL A 50 0.00 -6.68 14.94
CA VAL A 50 1.34 -6.35 14.43
C VAL A 50 1.29 -5.42 13.23
N ILE A 51 0.29 -5.59 12.37
CA ILE A 51 0.04 -4.75 11.20
C ILE A 51 -1.01 -3.70 11.58
N ALA A 52 -0.60 -2.44 11.62
CA ALA A 52 -1.46 -1.33 12.07
C ALA A 52 -2.63 -1.08 11.12
N LYS A 53 -2.41 -1.22 9.81
CA LYS A 53 -3.44 -1.00 8.80
C LYS A 53 -3.22 -1.84 7.55
N VAL A 54 -4.33 -2.32 6.99
CA VAL A 54 -4.39 -3.07 5.74
C VAL A 54 -5.27 -2.31 4.75
N HIS A 55 -4.74 -2.02 3.57
CA HIS A 55 -5.40 -1.26 2.52
C HIS A 55 -5.68 -2.16 1.31
N SER A 56 -6.79 -1.92 0.61
CA SER A 56 -7.09 -2.55 -0.67
C SER A 56 -6.72 -1.58 -1.80
N SER A 57 -6.01 -2.05 -2.82
CA SER A 57 -5.67 -1.27 -4.00
C SER A 57 -5.79 -2.11 -5.27
N PRO A 58 -6.53 -1.67 -6.31
CA PRO A 58 -6.63 -2.39 -7.57
C PRO A 58 -5.36 -2.28 -8.44
N THR A 59 -4.39 -1.46 -8.05
CA THR A 59 -3.16 -1.20 -8.82
C THR A 59 -2.01 -2.13 -8.46
N VAL A 60 -2.14 -2.90 -7.38
CA VAL A 60 -1.12 -3.87 -6.95
C VAL A 60 -1.54 -5.29 -7.31
N ASP A 61 -0.58 -6.09 -7.72
CA ASP A 61 -0.74 -7.53 -7.89
C ASP A 61 -0.16 -8.26 -6.67
N GLY A 62 -0.99 -9.08 -5.99
CA GLY A 62 -0.59 -9.76 -4.75
C GLY A 62 -0.73 -8.86 -3.53
N ALA A 63 0.34 -8.70 -2.74
CA ALA A 63 0.39 -7.85 -1.56
C ALA A 63 1.77 -7.23 -1.32
N VAL A 64 1.81 -6.09 -0.63
CA VAL A 64 3.03 -5.40 -0.21
C VAL A 64 2.92 -5.09 1.28
N LEU A 65 3.92 -5.49 2.07
CA LEU A 65 4.08 -5.10 3.46
C LEU A 65 5.22 -4.09 3.57
N PHE A 66 5.07 -3.03 4.34
CA PHE A 66 6.11 -2.01 4.51
C PHE A 66 6.08 -1.38 5.90
N SER A 67 7.22 -0.84 6.33
CA SER A 67 7.29 -0.04 7.55
C SER A 67 6.89 1.42 7.29
N THR A 68 6.15 2.02 8.22
CA THR A 68 5.76 3.43 8.22
C THR A 68 6.59 4.27 9.19
N ARG A 69 7.80 3.82 9.55
CA ARG A 69 8.78 4.58 10.37
C ARG A 69 9.23 5.92 9.75
N GLY A 70 8.98 6.10 8.45
CA GLY A 70 9.26 7.33 7.71
C GLY A 70 10.66 7.37 7.09
N GLY A 71 10.82 8.19 6.04
CA GLY A 71 12.09 8.40 5.35
C GLY A 71 12.49 7.32 4.34
N ASP A 72 11.77 6.19 4.27
CA ASP A 72 12.07 5.10 3.32
C ASP A 72 11.39 5.28 1.94
N PHE A 73 10.22 5.91 1.93
CA PHE A 73 9.42 6.22 0.74
C PHE A 73 9.17 7.72 0.67
N LEU A 74 9.46 8.34 -0.47
CA LEU A 74 9.31 9.78 -0.64
C LEU A 74 8.57 10.08 -1.93
N ILE A 75 7.55 10.92 -1.85
CA ILE A 75 6.94 11.58 -3.01
C ILE A 75 7.28 13.06 -2.89
N THR A 76 8.03 13.58 -3.86
CA THR A 76 8.29 15.02 -3.97
C THR A 76 7.20 15.63 -4.83
N VAL A 77 6.43 16.56 -4.24
CA VAL A 77 5.40 17.33 -4.95
C VAL A 77 6.00 18.66 -5.36
N GLY A 78 6.25 18.85 -6.66
CA GLY A 78 6.72 20.11 -7.22
C GLY A 78 5.55 21.08 -7.48
N GLY A 79 4.41 20.54 -7.88
CA GLY A 79 3.14 21.26 -7.99
C GLY A 79 2.02 20.29 -7.65
N ASP A 80 1.17 20.70 -6.69
CA ASP A 80 0.02 19.90 -6.26
C ASP A 80 -1.07 19.86 -7.34
N PHE A 81 -2.00 18.92 -7.21
CA PHE A 81 -3.10 18.74 -8.14
C PHE A 81 -3.91 20.03 -8.30
N SER A 82 -3.83 20.58 -9.51
CA SER A 82 -4.40 21.87 -9.85
C SER A 82 -5.27 21.78 -11.10
N VAL A 83 -6.38 22.50 -11.10
CA VAL A 83 -7.27 22.62 -12.26
C VAL A 83 -7.05 23.98 -12.92
N GLY A 84 -6.75 23.98 -14.21
CA GLY A 84 -6.54 25.18 -15.00
C GLY A 84 -7.53 25.31 -16.15
N TYR A 85 -7.76 26.55 -16.59
CA TYR A 85 -8.53 26.84 -17.79
C TYR A 85 -7.69 26.58 -19.05
N ARG A 86 -8.25 25.86 -20.02
CA ARG A 86 -7.60 25.64 -21.32
C ARG A 86 -8.19 26.55 -22.39
N TRP A 87 -9.50 26.45 -22.64
CA TRP A 87 -10.26 27.28 -23.60
C TRP A 87 -11.78 27.03 -23.40
N HIS A 88 -12.66 27.72 -24.14
CA HIS A 88 -14.11 27.40 -24.18
C HIS A 88 -14.68 27.61 -25.59
N ASP A 89 -15.78 26.93 -25.91
CA ASP A 89 -16.64 27.19 -27.08
C ASP A 89 -18.06 27.58 -26.65
N GLU A 90 -19.00 27.61 -27.61
CA GLU A 90 -20.40 27.94 -27.39
C GLU A 90 -21.13 26.94 -26.46
N ALA A 91 -20.63 25.70 -26.37
CA ALA A 91 -21.28 24.62 -25.65
C ALA A 91 -20.59 24.26 -24.32
N ALA A 92 -19.26 24.45 -24.20
CA ALA A 92 -18.49 23.95 -23.07
C ALA A 92 -17.24 24.77 -22.72
N VAL A 93 -16.85 24.67 -21.45
CA VAL A 93 -15.55 25.12 -20.94
C VAL A 93 -14.62 23.93 -20.83
N HIS A 94 -13.46 24.02 -21.48
CA HIS A 94 -12.43 23.00 -21.45
C HIS A 94 -11.37 23.35 -20.40
N LEU A 95 -11.26 22.51 -19.38
CA LEU A 95 -10.28 22.61 -18.31
C LEU A 95 -9.17 21.58 -18.50
N PHE A 96 -8.08 21.72 -17.75
CA PHE A 96 -7.04 20.71 -17.61
C PHE A 96 -6.71 20.49 -16.14
N CYS A 97 -6.22 19.30 -15.81
CA CYS A 97 -5.61 19.03 -14.52
C CYS A 97 -4.11 18.88 -14.72
N ALA A 98 -3.31 19.47 -13.85
CA ALA A 98 -1.87 19.34 -13.84
C ALA A 98 -1.40 19.03 -12.42
N GLU A 99 -0.44 18.13 -12.32
CA GLU A 99 0.28 17.78 -11.10
C GLU A 99 1.73 17.48 -11.50
N THR A 100 2.68 17.79 -10.62
CA THR A 100 4.09 17.43 -10.82
C THR A 100 4.58 16.72 -9.58
N VAL A 101 4.74 15.40 -9.69
CA VAL A 101 5.19 14.52 -8.62
C VAL A 101 6.36 13.67 -9.06
N ALA A 102 7.28 13.38 -8.14
CA ALA A 102 8.38 12.45 -8.34
C ALA A 102 8.47 11.48 -7.14
N ALA A 103 8.22 10.20 -7.39
CA ALA A 103 8.34 9.15 -6.39
C ALA A 103 9.79 8.62 -6.31
N ARG A 104 10.26 8.36 -5.10
CA ARG A 104 11.58 7.80 -4.81
C ARG A 104 11.48 6.74 -3.71
N LEU A 105 12.13 5.61 -3.97
CA LEU A 105 12.35 4.55 -3.00
C LEU A 105 13.77 4.69 -2.44
N LEU A 106 13.90 5.20 -1.22
CA LEU A 106 15.20 5.46 -0.59
C LEU A 106 15.75 4.20 0.07
N THR A 107 14.88 3.40 0.69
CA THR A 107 15.25 2.14 1.35
C THR A 107 14.44 0.98 0.79
N PRO A 108 14.91 0.26 -0.25
CA PRO A 108 14.21 -0.89 -0.79
C PRO A 108 13.95 -2.01 0.23
N GLY A 109 14.84 -2.16 1.21
CA GLY A 109 14.68 -3.15 2.30
C GLY A 109 13.56 -2.83 3.30
N ALA A 110 12.91 -1.67 3.19
CA ALA A 110 11.81 -1.29 4.07
C ALA A 110 10.44 -1.82 3.62
N LEU A 111 10.38 -2.58 2.52
CA LEU A 111 9.20 -3.28 2.05
C LEU A 111 9.48 -4.75 1.76
N CYS A 112 8.43 -5.56 1.78
CA CYS A 112 8.42 -6.94 1.34
C CYS A 112 7.27 -7.15 0.36
N LEU A 113 7.60 -7.66 -0.83
CA LEU A 113 6.61 -8.03 -1.86
C LEU A 113 6.16 -9.47 -1.66
N ILE A 114 4.85 -9.69 -1.66
CA ILE A 114 4.21 -10.99 -1.64
C ILE A 114 3.56 -11.17 -3.00
N ARG A 115 4.19 -12.00 -3.83
CA ARG A 115 3.71 -12.27 -5.19
C ARG A 115 2.49 -13.18 -5.15
N PRO A 116 1.59 -13.08 -6.14
CA PRO A 116 0.54 -14.06 -6.29
C PRO A 116 1.14 -15.44 -6.58
N ASP A 117 0.60 -16.48 -5.93
CA ASP A 117 0.83 -17.87 -6.33
C ASP A 117 0.22 -18.06 -7.72
N VAL A 118 1.07 -18.29 -8.72
CA VAL A 118 0.68 -18.58 -10.11
C VAL A 118 0.26 -20.04 -10.23
#